data_AF-A0A1V0GVH6-F1
#
_entry.id   AF-A0A1V0GVH6-F1
#
_cell.length_a   1.000
_cell.length_b   1.000
_cell.length_c   1.000
_cell.angle_alpha   90.00
_cell.angle_beta   90.00
_cell.angle_gamma   90.00
#
_symmetry.space_group_name_H-M   'P 1'
#
loop_
_entity.id
_entity.type
_entity.pdbx_description
1 polymer ?
#
loop_
_entity_poly.entity_id
_entity_poly.type
_entity_poly.pdbx_seq_one_letter_code
_entity_poly.pdbx_strand_id
1 'polypeptide(L)'
;MKRRDILKMAPAVLAASAVPTTALAAADPVDTPVMRLYREWLVVSKACDTAGREQPETPEGNAIYEALVAKQGNIETALMKAPCQSPQDFVAKIIAWTGCGVHMLPDEDDNARFWAEAKALVA
;
A
#
# COMPACT_ATOMS: atom_id res chain seq x y z
N MET A 1 33.54 3.43 -59.18
CA MET A 1 32.41 2.85 -58.39
C MET A 1 32.10 3.85 -57.27
N LYS A 2 31.13 4.77 -57.35
CA LYS A 2 29.65 4.75 -57.37
C LYS A 2 28.99 4.25 -56.05
N ARG A 3 28.42 5.21 -55.32
CA ARG A 3 27.80 5.18 -53.97
C ARG A 3 26.50 4.33 -53.85
N ARG A 4 26.29 3.30 -54.68
CA ARG A 4 25.01 2.56 -54.77
C ARG A 4 25.03 1.12 -54.28
N ASP A 5 26.14 0.64 -53.73
CA ASP A 5 26.27 -0.77 -53.30
C ASP A 5 26.16 -1.00 -51.78
N ILE A 6 25.88 0.03 -50.97
CA ILE A 6 25.82 -0.08 -49.50
C ILE A 6 24.39 -0.35 -48.98
N LEU A 7 23.50 -0.88 -49.82
CA LEU A 7 22.10 -1.18 -49.44
C LEU A 7 21.69 -2.64 -49.64
N LYS A 8 22.64 -3.58 -49.61
CA LYS A 8 22.33 -5.01 -49.62
C LYS A 8 23.25 -5.75 -48.67
N MET A 9 22.86 -5.80 -47.40
CA MET A 9 23.13 -6.93 -46.50
C MET A 9 22.41 -6.66 -45.18
N ALA A 10 21.13 -7.01 -45.13
CA ALA A 10 20.50 -7.38 -43.87
C ALA A 10 20.81 -8.85 -43.61
N PRO A 11 21.23 -9.19 -42.39
CA PRO A 11 20.64 -10.32 -41.70
C PRO A 11 19.87 -9.80 -40.50
N ALA A 12 18.61 -10.19 -40.43
CA ALA A 12 17.79 -10.08 -39.25
C ALA A 12 18.51 -10.72 -38.05
N VAL A 13 18.84 -9.91 -37.06
CA VAL A 13 19.09 -10.38 -35.71
C VAL A 13 17.99 -9.79 -34.86
N LEU A 14 16.93 -10.58 -34.73
CA LEU A 14 16.00 -10.51 -33.61
C LEU A 14 16.82 -10.74 -32.34
N ALA A 15 17.38 -9.67 -31.79
CA ALA A 15 17.74 -9.66 -30.38
C ALA A 15 16.41 -9.66 -29.62
N ALA A 16 15.89 -10.86 -29.39
CA ALA A 16 14.96 -11.10 -28.30
C ALA A 16 15.69 -10.65 -27.03
N SER A 17 15.49 -9.40 -26.64
CA SER A 17 15.68 -8.98 -25.27
C SER A 17 14.68 -9.81 -24.48
N ALA A 18 15.15 -10.95 -23.98
CA ALA A 18 14.53 -11.68 -22.91
C ALA A 18 14.50 -10.72 -21.72
N VAL A 19 13.45 -9.90 -21.67
CA VAL A 19 12.98 -9.35 -20.41
C VAL A 19 12.73 -10.60 -19.56
N PRO A 20 13.35 -10.74 -18.38
CA PRO A 20 12.98 -11.84 -17.50
C PRO A 20 11.51 -11.65 -17.14
N THR A 21 10.62 -12.39 -17.81
CA THR A 21 9.18 -12.50 -17.52
C THR A 21 8.96 -13.29 -16.22
N THR A 22 9.94 -13.33 -15.32
CA THR A 22 9.94 -14.10 -14.07
C THR A 22 9.69 -13.26 -12.83
N ALA A 23 9.19 -12.03 -12.97
CA ALA A 23 8.73 -11.20 -11.85
C ALA A 23 7.24 -10.81 -11.91
N LEU A 24 6.48 -11.35 -12.87
CA LEU A 24 5.03 -11.53 -12.72
C LEU A 24 4.78 -12.98 -12.30
N ALA A 25 5.41 -13.41 -11.21
CA ALA A 25 4.66 -14.29 -10.32
C ALA A 25 3.37 -13.53 -10.05
N ALA A 26 2.24 -14.09 -10.45
CA ALA A 26 0.94 -13.55 -10.13
C ALA A 26 0.90 -13.40 -8.61
N ALA A 27 1.24 -12.21 -8.11
CA ALA A 27 0.86 -11.80 -6.79
C ALA A 27 -0.66 -12.00 -6.82
N ASP A 28 -1.15 -12.84 -5.91
CA ASP A 28 -2.58 -12.91 -5.67
C ASP A 28 -3.07 -11.46 -5.66
N PRO A 29 -4.05 -11.06 -6.49
CA PRO A 29 -4.52 -9.68 -6.52
C PRO A 29 -4.96 -9.18 -5.12
N VAL A 30 -5.06 -10.08 -4.14
CA VAL A 30 -5.34 -9.86 -2.71
C VAL A 30 -4.08 -9.63 -1.84
N ASP A 31 -2.87 -9.89 -2.31
CA ASP A 31 -1.62 -9.78 -1.54
C ASP A 31 -0.74 -8.58 -1.93
N THR A 32 -1.35 -7.41 -1.94
CA THR A 32 -0.62 -6.14 -2.08
C THR A 32 0.09 -5.77 -0.76
N PRO A 33 1.12 -4.90 -0.79
CA PRO A 33 1.70 -4.35 0.43
C PRO A 33 0.68 -3.68 1.35
N VAL A 34 -0.31 -2.98 0.78
CA VAL A 34 -1.38 -2.32 1.54
C VAL A 34 -2.27 -3.38 2.20
N MET A 35 -2.68 -4.43 1.50
CA MET A 35 -3.54 -5.46 2.07
C MET A 35 -2.85 -6.27 3.17
N ARG A 36 -1.53 -6.48 3.10
CA ARG A 36 -0.76 -7.08 4.21
C ARG A 36 -0.80 -6.21 5.46
N LEU A 37 -0.51 -4.93 5.31
CA LEU A 37 -0.57 -3.97 6.43
C LEU A 37 -1.98 -3.83 6.98
N TYR A 38 -3.01 -3.84 6.12
CA TYR A 38 -4.40 -3.74 6.53
C TYR A 38 -4.83 -4.95 7.37
N ARG A 39 -4.40 -6.17 7.00
CA ARG A 39 -4.65 -7.37 7.83
C ARG A 39 -3.95 -7.29 9.18
N GLU A 40 -2.73 -6.75 9.24
CA GLU A 40 -2.06 -6.50 10.52
C GLU A 40 -2.81 -5.45 11.35
N TRP A 41 -3.26 -4.38 10.71
CA TRP A 41 -4.06 -3.33 11.35
C TRP A 41 -5.34 -3.90 11.96
N LEU A 42 -6.08 -4.77 11.26
CA LEU A 42 -7.29 -5.41 11.80
C LEU A 42 -7.02 -6.20 13.09
N VAL A 43 -5.88 -6.89 13.16
CA VAL A 43 -5.50 -7.65 14.36
C VAL A 43 -5.19 -6.70 15.52
N VAL A 44 -4.43 -5.64 15.26
CA VAL A 44 -4.03 -4.67 16.30
C VAL A 44 -5.23 -3.81 16.75
N SER A 45 -6.04 -3.32 15.82
CA SER A 45 -7.26 -2.55 16.10
C SER A 45 -8.22 -3.35 16.99
N LYS A 46 -8.44 -4.65 16.68
CA LYS A 46 -9.24 -5.52 17.56
C LYS A 46 -8.62 -5.66 18.96
N ALA A 47 -7.29 -5.74 19.06
CA ALA A 47 -6.61 -5.80 20.35
C ALA A 47 -6.75 -4.49 21.13
N CYS A 48 -6.64 -3.33 20.48
CA CYS A 48 -6.91 -2.02 21.08
C CYS A 48 -8.34 -1.95 21.63
N ASP A 49 -9.32 -2.35 20.83
CA ASP A 49 -10.73 -2.37 21.21
C ASP A 49 -11.00 -3.27 22.43
N THR A 50 -10.42 -4.47 22.43
CA THR A 50 -10.52 -5.38 23.57
C THR A 50 -9.83 -4.80 24.80
N ALA A 51 -8.61 -4.29 24.66
CA ALA A 51 -7.88 -3.68 25.77
C ALA A 51 -8.64 -2.50 26.37
N GLY A 52 -9.20 -1.61 25.55
CA GLY A 52 -9.99 -0.46 26.01
C GLY A 52 -11.29 -0.83 26.72
N ARG A 53 -11.85 -2.03 26.48
CA ARG A 53 -13.06 -2.53 27.18
C ARG A 53 -12.75 -3.33 28.43
N GLU A 54 -11.66 -4.11 28.42
CA GLU A 54 -11.43 -5.18 29.40
C GLU A 54 -10.29 -4.87 30.38
N GLN A 55 -9.37 -3.95 30.08
CA GLN A 55 -8.29 -3.61 31.00
C GLN A 55 -8.82 -2.73 32.15
N PRO A 56 -8.51 -3.05 33.41
CA PRO A 56 -8.77 -2.14 34.52
C PRO A 56 -7.91 -0.88 34.37
N GLU A 57 -8.36 0.27 34.91
CA GLU A 57 -7.60 1.54 34.95
C GLU A 57 -6.39 1.43 35.91
N THR A 58 -5.48 0.50 35.64
CA THR A 58 -4.22 0.30 36.34
C THR A 58 -3.05 0.82 35.50
N PRO A 59 -1.91 1.14 36.12
CA PRO A 59 -0.70 1.53 35.38
C PRO A 59 -0.30 0.49 34.33
N GLU A 60 -0.40 -0.80 34.64
CA GLU A 60 -0.05 -1.88 33.72
C GLU A 60 -1.03 -1.99 32.54
N GLY A 61 -2.34 -1.86 32.81
CA GLY A 61 -3.37 -1.89 31.78
C GLY A 61 -3.25 -0.72 30.81
N ASN A 62 -2.98 0.48 31.35
CA ASN A 62 -2.73 1.68 30.55
C ASN A 62 -1.48 1.51 29.67
N ALA A 63 -0.38 0.98 30.21
CA ALA A 63 0.84 0.75 29.44
C ALA A 63 0.64 -0.23 28.28
N ILE A 64 -0.18 -1.28 28.48
CA ILE A 64 -0.54 -2.23 27.42
C ILE A 64 -1.37 -1.53 26.33
N TYR A 65 -2.38 -0.76 26.73
CA TYR A 65 -3.22 -0.03 25.79
C TYR A 65 -2.41 0.98 24.97
N GLU A 66 -1.56 1.79 25.62
CA GLU A 66 -0.68 2.76 24.96
C GLU A 66 0.26 2.09 23.95
N ALA A 67 0.84 0.93 24.29
CA ALA A 67 1.69 0.19 23.37
C ALA A 67 0.93 -0.31 22.13
N LEU A 68 -0.32 -0.75 22.30
CA LEU A 68 -1.18 -1.17 21.19
C LEU A 68 -1.57 0.01 20.29
N VAL A 69 -1.95 1.15 20.87
CA VAL A 69 -2.27 2.38 20.13
C VAL A 69 -1.05 2.87 19.35
N ALA A 70 0.14 2.87 19.97
CA ALA A 70 1.38 3.23 19.29
C ALA A 70 1.68 2.28 18.12
N LYS A 71 1.47 0.96 18.30
CA LYS A 71 1.61 -0.01 17.22
C LYS A 71 0.62 0.25 16.08
N GLN A 72 -0.64 0.51 16.41
CA GLN A 72 -1.68 0.81 15.43
C GLN A 72 -1.32 2.06 14.61
N GLY A 73 -0.91 3.16 15.26
CA GLY A 73 -0.52 4.39 14.57
C GLY A 73 0.70 4.22 13.64
N ASN A 74 1.65 3.35 14.02
CA ASN A 74 2.77 3.00 13.14
C ASN A 74 2.31 2.26 11.88
N ILE A 75 1.35 1.35 11.99
CA ILE A 75 0.78 0.62 10.85
C ILE A 75 -0.04 1.56 9.97
N GLU A 76 -0.84 2.45 10.54
CA GLU A 76 -1.60 3.47 9.81
C GLU A 76 -0.68 4.41 9.01
N THR A 77 0.41 4.84 9.64
CA THR A 77 1.46 5.62 8.96
C THR A 77 2.08 4.83 7.80
N ALA A 78 2.34 3.53 7.98
CA ALA A 78 2.88 2.67 6.92
C ALA A 78 1.87 2.47 5.78
N LEU A 79 0.58 2.29 6.10
CA LEU A 79 -0.52 2.17 5.14
C LEU A 79 -0.58 3.41 4.24
N MET A 80 -0.56 4.61 4.81
CA MET A 80 -0.63 5.85 4.02
C MET A 80 0.58 6.03 3.08
N LYS A 81 1.75 5.46 3.43
CA LYS A 81 2.97 5.53 2.61
C LYS A 81 3.06 4.47 1.52
N ALA A 82 2.45 3.30 1.73
CA ALA A 82 2.49 2.18 0.80
C ALA A 82 1.73 2.53 -0.49
N PRO A 83 2.27 2.31 -1.70
CA PRO A 83 1.55 2.62 -2.94
C PRO A 83 0.34 1.71 -3.12
N CYS A 84 -0.79 2.28 -3.55
CA CYS A 84 -1.94 1.50 -3.99
C CYS A 84 -1.63 0.76 -5.31
N GLN A 85 -1.95 -0.52 -5.37
CA GLN A 85 -1.88 -1.38 -6.56
C GLN A 85 -3.28 -1.77 -7.07
N SER A 86 -4.32 -1.51 -6.27
CA SER A 86 -5.72 -1.77 -6.58
C SER A 86 -6.65 -0.72 -5.97
N PRO A 87 -7.89 -0.55 -6.46
CA PRO A 87 -8.90 0.26 -5.77
C PRO A 87 -9.17 -0.21 -4.32
N GLN A 88 -9.10 -1.52 -4.07
CA GLN A 88 -9.29 -2.11 -2.75
C GLN A 88 -8.24 -1.63 -1.75
N ASP A 89 -6.99 -1.43 -2.19
CA ASP A 89 -5.92 -0.87 -1.36
C ASP A 89 -6.30 0.53 -0.87
N PHE A 90 -6.84 1.37 -1.75
CA PHE A 90 -7.22 2.73 -1.40
C PHE A 90 -8.36 2.75 -0.38
N VAL A 91 -9.36 1.88 -0.57
CA VAL A 91 -10.45 1.70 0.41
C VAL A 91 -9.91 1.20 1.75
N ALA A 92 -8.96 0.26 1.76
CA ALA A 92 -8.34 -0.24 2.98
C ALA A 92 -7.60 0.85 3.76
N LYS A 93 -6.88 1.75 3.07
CA LYS A 93 -6.25 2.92 3.70
C LYS A 93 -7.28 3.84 4.36
N ILE A 94 -8.37 4.15 3.67
CA ILE A 94 -9.44 4.99 4.21
C ILE A 94 -10.02 4.37 5.48
N ILE A 95 -10.37 3.09 5.43
CA ILE A 95 -10.98 2.39 6.57
C ILE A 95 -10.04 2.43 7.78
N ALA A 96 -8.76 2.08 7.58
CA ALA A 96 -7.78 2.06 8.66
C ALA A 96 -7.51 3.46 9.23
N TRP A 97 -7.23 4.43 8.36
CA TRP A 97 -6.88 5.80 8.78
C TRP A 97 -8.02 6.50 9.51
N THR A 98 -9.24 6.33 9.01
CA THR A 98 -10.41 6.99 9.60
C THR A 98 -10.95 6.23 10.81
N GLY A 99 -10.46 5.03 11.11
CA GLY A 99 -11.10 4.15 12.10
C GLY A 99 -12.57 3.91 11.75
N CYS A 100 -12.86 3.53 10.49
CA CYS A 100 -14.22 3.38 9.96
C CYS A 100 -15.07 4.67 10.02
N GLY A 101 -14.46 5.84 9.79
CA GLY A 101 -15.16 7.13 9.72
C GLY A 101 -15.22 7.94 11.03
N VAL A 102 -14.52 7.49 12.08
CA VAL A 102 -14.37 8.23 13.35
C VAL A 102 -13.45 9.44 13.20
N HIS A 103 -12.43 9.33 12.35
CA HIS A 103 -11.43 10.37 12.09
C HIS A 103 -11.53 10.91 10.66
N MET A 104 -11.07 12.15 10.49
CA MET A 104 -10.99 12.79 9.18
C MET A 104 -9.83 12.25 8.34
N LEU A 105 -9.99 12.31 7.02
CA LEU A 105 -8.88 12.12 6.08
C LEU A 105 -7.93 13.32 6.14
N PRO A 106 -6.64 13.14 5.80
CA PRO A 106 -5.71 14.27 5.75
C PRO A 106 -6.09 15.23 4.63
N ASP A 107 -5.82 16.52 4.82
CA ASP A 107 -5.98 17.53 3.79
C ASP A 107 -5.04 17.26 2.59
N GLU A 108 -5.39 17.81 1.42
CA GLU A 108 -4.57 17.62 0.21
C GLU A 108 -3.16 18.20 0.35
N ASP A 109 -3.03 19.32 1.06
CA ASP A 109 -1.74 19.96 1.31
C ASP A 109 -0.83 19.13 2.24
N ASP A 110 -1.42 18.36 3.16
CA ASP A 110 -0.68 17.52 4.11
C ASP A 110 -0.26 16.17 3.51
N ASN A 111 -1.06 15.65 2.57
CA ASN A 111 -0.78 14.36 1.94
C ASN A 111 -1.21 14.29 0.47
N ALA A 112 -0.60 15.14 -0.37
CA ALA A 112 -0.87 15.22 -1.80
C ALA A 112 -0.75 13.86 -2.53
N ARG A 113 0.14 12.98 -2.07
CA ARG A 113 0.33 11.65 -2.67
C ARG A 113 -0.91 10.77 -2.48
N PHE A 114 -1.52 10.77 -1.30
CA PHE A 114 -2.76 10.04 -1.05
C PHE A 114 -3.87 10.50 -2.01
N TRP A 115 -4.02 11.81 -2.19
CA TRP A 115 -5.04 12.36 -3.08
C TRP A 115 -4.74 12.15 -4.57
N ALA A 116 -3.47 12.08 -4.96
CA ALA A 116 -3.08 11.70 -6.31
C ALA A 116 -3.50 10.25 -6.63
N GLU A 117 -3.34 9.32 -5.67
CA GLU A 117 -3.83 7.94 -5.82
C GLU A 117 -5.37 7.91 -5.96
N ALA A 118 -6.09 8.71 -5.17
CA ALA A 118 -7.55 8.83 -5.27
C ALA A 118 -8.01 9.28 -6.67
N LYS A 119 -7.39 10.35 -7.19
CA LYS A 119 -7.69 10.93 -8.50
C LYS A 119 -7.40 9.94 -9.63
N ALA A 120 -6.34 9.15 -9.51
CA ALA A 120 -6.00 8.12 -10.49
C ALA A 120 -7.04 6.98 -10.61
N LEU A 121 -7.91 6.79 -9.61
CA LEU A 121 -8.96 5.76 -9.64
C LEU A 121 -10.21 6.16 -10.43
N VAL A 122 -10.40 7.46 -10.71
CA VAL A 122 -11.61 8.00 -11.34
C VAL A 122 -11.36 8.70 -12.68
N ALA A 123 -10.09 8.76 -13.11
CA ALA A 123 -9.67 9.32 -14.38
C ALA A 123 -9.64 8.24 -15.47
#